data_AF-A0A7C2VC84-F1
#
_entry.id   AF-A0A7C2VC84-F1
#
_cell.length_a   1.000
_cell.length_b   1.000
_cell.length_c   1.000
_cell.angle_alpha   90.00
_cell.angle_beta   90.00
_cell.angle_gamma   90.00
#
_symmetry.space_group_name_H-M   'P 1'
#
loop_
_entity.id
_entity.type
_entity.pdbx_description
1 polymer ?
#
loop_
_entity_poly.entity_id
_entity_poly.type
_entity_poly.pdbx_seq_one_letter_code
_entity_poly.pdbx_strand_id
1 'polypeptide(L)'
;MDERTLRVLEIDKVLKALADRCATELAKELVQHLMPATDLEEVRRRQRETSEARRRLERFGTPPLSGISDLRPLLERARAGAALEPSELLTIARTLERTADLKAWLLKPALKDSLQVNAERLGDHARLIARIRWCIGDDGTVLDRASDELARLRRRIQTVKERMQEKLHDLLRDPSITKFLQEPYYTVRDGRYCLPVRAEFRAQVQGIVHDRSSSGMTLFIEPEAL
;
A
#
# COMPACT_ATOMS: atom_id res chain seq x y z
N MET A 1 30.82 20.91 25.39
CA MET A 1 31.48 19.73 26.00
C MET A 1 32.45 19.18 24.98
N ASP A 2 33.66 18.81 25.38
CA ASP A 2 34.66 18.23 24.49
C ASP A 2 34.46 16.71 24.31
N GLU A 3 34.90 16.19 23.18
CA GLU A 3 34.71 14.79 22.76
C GLU A 3 35.33 13.79 23.75
N ARG A 4 36.43 14.17 24.39
CA ARG A 4 37.09 13.37 25.42
C ARG A 4 36.18 13.13 26.63
N THR A 5 35.47 14.15 27.09
CA THR A 5 34.54 14.03 28.22
C THR A 5 33.38 13.10 27.90
N LEU A 6 32.79 13.22 26.70
CA LEU A 6 31.69 12.34 26.28
C LEU A 6 32.11 10.87 26.19
N ARG A 7 33.35 10.63 25.75
CA ARG A 7 33.93 9.29 25.68
C ARG A 7 34.20 8.71 27.07
N VAL A 8 34.75 9.50 28.00
CA VAL A 8 35.01 9.06 29.38
C VAL A 8 33.71 8.75 30.12
N LEU A 9 32.65 9.51 29.86
CA LEU A 9 31.32 9.28 30.43
C LEU A 9 30.53 8.17 29.71
N GLU A 10 31.11 7.54 28.68
CA GLU A 10 30.49 6.47 27.88
C GLU A 10 29.08 6.84 27.37
N ILE A 11 28.91 8.10 26.96
CA ILE A 11 27.61 8.63 26.49
C ILE A 11 27.07 7.82 25.31
N ASP A 12 27.95 7.33 24.44
CA ASP A 12 27.61 6.45 23.33
C ASP A 12 26.85 5.18 23.79
N LYS A 13 27.26 4.57 24.90
CA LYS A 13 26.58 3.39 25.45
C LYS A 13 25.21 3.73 26.00
N VAL A 14 25.07 4.90 26.65
CA VAL A 14 23.79 5.40 27.17
C VAL A 14 22.82 5.66 26.01
N LEU A 15 23.27 6.35 24.96
CA LEU A 15 22.46 6.63 23.77
C LEU A 15 22.06 5.33 23.06
N LYS A 16 22.97 4.36 22.95
CA LYS A 16 22.65 3.04 22.39
C LYS A 16 21.55 2.34 23.21
N ALA A 17 21.69 2.29 24.53
CA ALA A 17 20.69 1.69 25.41
C ALA A 17 19.32 2.40 25.31
N LEU A 18 19.30 3.72 25.12
CA LEU A 18 18.08 4.48 24.90
C LEU A 18 17.46 4.21 23.51
N ALA A 19 18.28 4.12 22.46
CA ALA A 19 17.84 3.81 21.11
C ALA A 19 17.23 2.41 21.01
N ASP A 20 17.80 1.42 21.70
CA ASP A 20 17.26 0.06 21.76
C ASP A 20 15.87 -0.01 22.41
N ARG A 21 15.47 1.03 23.16
CA ARG A 21 14.16 1.16 23.81
C ARG A 21 13.19 2.08 23.06
N CYS A 22 13.61 2.62 21.92
CA CYS A 22 12.76 3.46 21.08
C CYS A 22 11.83 2.62 20.21
N ALA A 23 10.55 3.04 20.14
CA ALA A 23 9.51 2.33 19.40
C ALA A 23 9.51 2.60 17.89
N THR A 24 10.20 3.67 17.44
CA THR A 24 10.23 4.10 16.04
C THR A 24 11.66 4.39 15.59
N GLU A 25 11.93 4.20 14.30
CA GLU A 25 13.23 4.56 13.72
C GLU A 25 13.50 6.07 13.81
N LEU A 26 12.46 6.89 13.69
CA LEU A 26 12.54 8.35 13.90
C LEU A 26 13.07 8.70 15.29
N ALA A 27 12.60 8.01 16.33
CA ALA A 27 13.08 8.23 17.69
C ALA A 27 14.52 7.74 17.89
N LYS A 28 14.92 6.64 17.25
CA LYS A 28 16.31 6.15 17.27
C LYS A 28 17.27 7.16 16.65
N GLU A 29 16.92 7.72 15.50
CA GLU A 29 17.69 8.79 14.84
C GLU A 29 17.85 10.00 15.78
N LEU A 30 16.76 10.46 16.41
CA LEU A 30 16.83 11.57 17.37
C LEU A 30 17.76 11.28 18.57
N VAL A 31 17.71 10.05 19.08
CA VAL A 31 18.56 9.63 20.22
C VAL A 31 20.03 9.58 19.82
N GLN A 32 20.36 9.10 18.62
CA GLN A 32 21.75 9.03 18.16
C GLN A 32 22.43 10.41 18.05
N HIS A 33 21.63 11.46 17.84
CA HIS A 33 22.11 12.85 17.78
C HIS A 33 21.90 13.62 19.09
N LEU A 34 21.47 12.96 20.16
CA LEU A 34 21.19 13.62 21.44
C LEU A 34 22.48 13.98 22.17
N MET A 35 22.65 15.28 22.45
CA MET A 35 23.78 15.81 23.20
C MET A 35 23.32 16.41 24.54
N PRO A 36 24.17 16.38 25.59
CA PRO A 36 23.90 17.09 26.83
C PRO A 36 23.65 18.57 26.56
N ALA A 37 22.50 19.08 27.00
CA ALA A 37 22.16 20.49 26.89
C ALA A 37 22.96 21.32 27.91
N THR A 38 23.44 22.49 27.49
CA THR A 38 24.15 23.44 28.36
C THR A 38 23.28 24.63 28.76
N ASP A 39 22.14 24.81 28.10
CA ASP A 39 21.15 25.83 28.45
C ASP A 39 20.22 25.34 29.56
N LEU A 40 20.08 26.13 30.63
CA LEU A 40 19.32 25.74 31.81
C LEU A 40 17.83 25.56 31.52
N GLU A 41 17.24 26.41 30.67
CA GLU A 41 15.82 26.33 30.35
C GLU A 41 15.51 25.09 29.52
N GLU A 42 16.38 24.75 28.57
CA GLU A 42 16.29 23.51 27.80
C GLU A 42 16.45 22.27 28.68
N VAL A 43 17.39 22.27 29.63
CA VAL A 43 17.56 21.17 30.60
C VAL A 43 16.28 20.98 31.43
N ARG A 44 15.75 22.07 31.98
CA ARG A 44 14.50 22.03 32.76
C ARG A 44 13.33 21.56 31.91
N ARG A 45 13.22 22.00 30.65
CA ARG A 45 12.16 21.57 29.73
C ARG A 45 12.21 20.06 29.49
N ARG A 46 13.37 19.52 29.12
CA ARG A 46 13.56 18.07 28.86
C ARG A 46 13.25 17.22 30.11
N GLN A 47 13.68 17.67 31.29
CA GLN A 47 13.41 16.97 32.55
C GLN A 47 11.91 16.99 32.92
N ARG A 48 11.22 18.11 32.69
CA ARG A 48 9.76 18.21 32.86
C ARG A 48 9.04 17.25 31.93
N GLU A 49 9.35 17.27 30.64
CA GLU A 49 8.75 16.38 29.63
C GLU A 49 8.95 14.90 29.99
N THR A 50 10.16 14.52 30.43
CA THR A 50 10.46 13.15 30.87
C THR A 50 9.63 12.75 32.09
N SER A 51 9.52 13.65 33.08
CA SER A 51 8.75 13.42 34.30
C SER A 51 7.25 13.29 34.00
N GLU A 52 6.74 14.11 33.09
CA GLU A 52 5.35 14.08 32.61
C GLU A 52 5.05 12.80 31.83
N ALA A 53 5.94 12.39 30.92
CA ALA A 53 5.82 11.15 30.17
C ALA A 53 5.76 9.94 31.10
N ARG A 54 6.64 9.88 32.12
CA ARG A 54 6.63 8.82 33.14
C ARG A 54 5.29 8.76 33.87
N ARG A 55 4.77 9.89 34.37
CA ARG A 55 3.47 9.92 35.07
C ARG A 55 2.33 9.45 34.17
N ARG A 56 2.35 9.79 32.88
CA ARG A 56 1.35 9.31 31.92
C ARG A 56 1.45 7.82 31.70
N LEU A 57 2.66 7.26 31.56
CA LEU A 57 2.87 5.82 31.44
C LEU A 57 2.34 5.07 32.67
N GLU A 58 2.65 5.54 33.87
CA GLU A 58 2.19 4.95 35.13
C GLU A 58 0.66 4.97 35.25
N ARG A 59 0.01 6.03 34.75
CA ARG A 59 -1.44 6.21 34.88
C ARG A 59 -2.26 5.58 33.76
N PHE A 60 -1.79 5.68 32.52
CA PHE A 60 -2.56 5.37 31.31
C PHE A 60 -1.98 4.19 30.51
N GLY A 61 -0.89 3.59 30.98
CA GLY A 61 -0.19 2.51 30.29
C GLY A 61 0.58 2.98 29.06
N THR A 62 1.06 2.01 28.30
CA THR A 62 1.90 2.24 27.11
C THR A 62 1.15 3.00 26.00
N PRO A 63 1.74 4.06 25.41
CA PRO A 63 1.16 4.76 24.28
C PRO A 63 1.22 3.92 22.99
N PRO A 64 0.29 4.15 22.04
CA PRO A 64 0.25 3.43 20.77
C PRO A 64 1.30 3.97 19.79
N LEU A 65 2.57 3.59 19.97
CA LEU A 65 3.69 4.04 19.13
C LEU A 65 4.07 3.04 18.02
N SER A 66 3.60 1.80 18.11
CA SER A 66 3.89 0.75 17.12
C SER A 66 3.23 1.04 15.78
N GLY A 67 3.95 0.82 14.68
CA GLY A 67 3.44 0.98 13.31
C GLY A 67 3.54 2.40 12.75
N ILE A 68 4.16 3.34 13.50
CA ILE A 68 4.56 4.64 12.96
C ILE A 68 5.78 4.44 12.06
N SER A 69 5.65 4.79 10.79
CA SER A 69 6.72 4.69 9.79
C SER A 69 7.31 6.07 9.48
N ASP A 70 8.56 6.11 9.01
CA ASP A 70 9.13 7.35 8.48
C ASP A 70 8.51 7.69 7.12
N LEU A 71 7.71 8.76 7.08
CA LEU A 71 7.03 9.22 5.88
C LEU A 71 7.86 10.23 5.07
N ARG A 72 8.99 10.74 5.59
CA ARG A 72 9.78 11.79 4.91
C ARG A 72 10.12 11.41 3.46
N PRO A 73 10.61 10.19 3.14
CA PRO A 73 10.96 9.84 1.76
C PRO A 73 9.73 9.82 0.83
N LEU A 74 8.57 9.37 1.33
CA LEU A 74 7.33 9.33 0.56
C LEU A 74 6.80 10.75 0.30
N LEU A 75 6.85 11.61 1.32
CA LEU A 75 6.39 12.99 1.21
C LEU A 75 7.29 13.83 0.30
N GLU A 76 8.61 13.60 0.31
CA GLU A 76 9.54 14.25 -0.61
C GLU A 76 9.26 13.86 -2.07
N ARG A 77 9.06 12.57 -2.35
CA ARG A 77 8.67 12.08 -3.67
C ARG A 77 7.33 12.65 -4.13
N ALA A 78 6.32 12.61 -3.27
CA ALA A 78 5.00 13.17 -3.57
C ALA A 78 5.07 14.68 -3.84
N ARG A 79 5.86 15.42 -3.05
CA ARG A 79 6.09 16.87 -3.25
C ARG A 79 6.78 17.17 -4.58
N ALA A 80 7.65 16.28 -5.05
CA ALA A 80 8.27 16.37 -6.37
C ALA A 80 7.30 16.00 -7.53
N GLY A 81 6.04 15.64 -7.23
CA GLY A 81 5.01 15.29 -8.21
C GLY A 81 4.97 13.81 -8.58
N ALA A 82 5.77 12.95 -7.93
CA ALA A 82 5.70 11.52 -8.16
C ALA A 82 4.41 10.93 -7.61
N ALA A 83 3.79 10.02 -8.38
CA ALA A 83 2.71 9.20 -7.86
C ALA A 83 3.25 8.24 -6.79
N LEU A 84 2.47 8.05 -5.73
CA LEU A 84 2.75 7.03 -4.72
C LEU A 84 1.98 5.76 -5.05
N GLU A 85 2.62 4.62 -4.82
CA GLU A 85 2.01 3.32 -4.98
C GLU A 85 0.92 3.07 -3.92
N PRO A 86 -0.09 2.22 -4.19
CA PRO A 86 -1.16 1.95 -3.22
C PRO A 86 -0.66 1.48 -1.85
N SER A 87 0.38 0.65 -1.80
CA SER A 87 1.00 0.18 -0.56
C SER A 87 1.68 1.30 0.24
N GLU A 88 2.23 2.31 -0.43
CA GLU A 88 2.82 3.50 0.17
C GLU A 88 1.72 4.39 0.79
N LEU A 89 0.61 4.56 0.08
CA LEU A 89 -0.56 5.28 0.58
C LEU A 89 -1.17 4.57 1.81
N LEU A 90 -1.26 3.24 1.81
CA LEU A 90 -1.67 2.48 3.00
C LEU A 90 -0.70 2.65 4.17
N THR A 91 0.59 2.81 3.92
CA THR A 91 1.59 3.09 4.96
C THR A 91 1.41 4.47 5.57
N ILE A 92 1.09 5.48 4.74
CA ILE A 92 0.70 6.81 5.19
C ILE A 92 -0.56 6.73 6.05
N ALA A 93 -1.63 6.08 5.58
CA ALA A 93 -2.88 5.95 6.33
C ALA A 93 -2.66 5.29 7.70
N ARG A 94 -1.96 4.15 7.75
CA ARG A 94 -1.61 3.46 9.01
C ARG A 94 -0.85 4.37 9.97
N THR A 95 0.16 5.09 9.48
CA THR A 95 0.96 6.01 10.31
C THR A 95 0.10 7.16 10.88
N LEU A 96 -0.79 7.72 10.06
CA LEU A 96 -1.71 8.79 10.50
C LEU A 96 -2.76 8.28 11.49
N GLU A 97 -3.28 7.06 11.31
CA GLU A 97 -4.17 6.39 12.28
C GLU A 97 -3.47 6.22 13.63
N ARG A 98 -2.23 5.71 13.65
CA ARG A 98 -1.43 5.59 14.89
C ARG A 98 -1.16 6.95 15.52
N THR A 99 -0.93 7.99 14.70
CA THR A 99 -0.71 9.36 15.17
C THR A 99 -1.98 9.93 15.84
N ALA A 100 -3.15 9.65 15.29
CA ALA A 100 -4.43 10.02 15.90
C ALA A 100 -4.65 9.31 17.24
N ASP A 101 -4.34 8.01 17.32
CA ASP A 101 -4.41 7.24 18.56
C ASP A 101 -3.44 7.79 19.63
N LEU A 102 -2.22 8.15 19.21
CA LEU A 102 -1.23 8.79 20.08
C LEU A 102 -1.73 10.15 20.57
N LYS A 103 -2.30 10.98 19.70
CA LYS A 103 -2.90 12.25 20.06
C LYS A 103 -4.01 12.07 21.10
N ALA A 104 -4.91 11.11 20.90
CA ALA A 104 -5.97 10.80 21.86
C ALA A 104 -5.39 10.34 23.21
N TRP A 105 -4.33 9.54 23.21
CA TRP A 105 -3.65 9.12 24.43
C TRP A 105 -3.01 10.31 25.17
N LEU A 106 -2.36 11.23 24.45
CA LEU A 106 -1.75 12.44 25.03
C LEU A 106 -2.82 13.41 25.58
N LEU A 107 -4.01 13.46 24.98
CA LEU A 107 -5.10 14.33 25.42
C LEU A 107 -5.96 13.75 26.56
N LYS A 108 -5.66 12.54 27.07
CA LYS A 108 -6.43 11.93 28.16
C LYS A 108 -6.57 12.91 29.35
N PRO A 109 -7.81 13.14 29.83
CA PRO A 109 -8.08 14.12 30.87
C PRO A 109 -7.52 13.62 32.20
N ALA A 110 -6.57 14.38 32.75
CA ALA A 110 -6.19 14.46 34.16
C ALA A 110 -4.77 15.01 34.39
N LEU A 111 -4.02 15.30 33.33
CA LEU A 111 -2.68 15.87 33.37
C LEU A 111 -2.64 17.03 32.37
N LYS A 112 -2.89 18.26 32.83
CA LYS A 112 -2.56 19.47 32.03
C LYS A 112 -1.05 19.64 32.11
N ASP A 113 -0.35 19.28 31.04
CA ASP A 113 1.11 19.22 31.03
C ASP A 113 1.67 19.59 29.64
N SER A 114 2.98 19.74 29.53
CA SER A 114 3.62 20.20 28.30
C SER A 114 3.44 19.23 27.12
N LEU A 115 3.13 17.96 27.40
CA LEU A 115 2.90 16.94 26.38
C LEU A 115 1.54 17.11 25.68
N GLN A 116 0.56 17.76 26.32
CA GLN A 116 -0.70 18.13 25.63
C GLN A 116 -0.45 19.15 24.52
N VAL A 117 0.45 20.11 24.74
CA VAL A 117 0.84 21.11 23.72
C VAL A 117 1.48 20.41 22.52
N ASN A 118 2.30 19.39 22.76
CA ASN A 118 2.86 18.57 21.67
C ASN A 118 1.77 17.78 20.92
N ALA A 119 0.71 17.34 21.60
CA ALA A 119 -0.41 16.65 20.97
C ALA A 119 -1.20 17.55 20.01
N GLU A 120 -1.30 18.85 20.29
CA GLU A 120 -1.96 19.81 19.41
C GLU A 120 -1.22 20.01 18.08
N ARG A 121 0.10 19.79 18.07
CA ARG A 121 0.91 19.81 16.85
C ARG A 121 0.66 18.61 15.94
N LEU A 122 0.10 17.51 16.47
CA LEU A 122 -0.36 16.38 15.68
C LEU A 122 -1.67 16.81 14.99
N GLY A 123 -1.60 17.09 13.69
CA GLY A 123 -2.74 17.56 12.90
C GLY A 123 -3.92 16.57 12.88
N ASP A 124 -5.08 17.04 12.44
CA ASP A 124 -6.20 16.16 12.09
C ASP A 124 -6.09 15.77 10.61
N HIS A 125 -6.01 14.46 10.37
CA HIS A 125 -5.86 13.88 9.04
C HIS A 125 -6.96 12.86 8.72
N ALA A 126 -8.08 12.86 9.47
CA ALA A 126 -9.18 11.92 9.31
C ALA A 126 -9.72 11.85 7.87
N ARG A 127 -9.83 13.01 7.20
CA ARG A 127 -10.29 13.08 5.81
C ARG A 127 -9.34 12.37 4.84
N LEU A 128 -8.02 12.52 5.04
CA LEU A 128 -7.02 11.86 4.20
C LEU A 128 -7.02 10.35 4.42
N ILE A 129 -7.05 9.92 5.68
CA ILE A 129 -7.15 8.50 6.06
C ILE A 129 -8.39 7.88 5.40
N ALA A 130 -9.56 8.49 5.58
CA ALA A 130 -10.82 8.03 5.00
C ALA A 130 -10.76 7.97 3.47
N ARG A 131 -10.13 8.96 2.83
CA ARG A 131 -9.97 8.96 1.36
C ARG A 131 -9.08 7.82 0.87
N ILE A 132 -7.96 7.55 1.55
CA ILE A 132 -7.07 6.44 1.20
C ILE A 132 -7.81 5.10 1.35
N ARG A 133 -8.48 4.87 2.49
CA ARG A 133 -9.26 3.64 2.75
C ARG A 133 -10.49 3.47 1.84
N TRP A 134 -11.03 4.58 1.35
CA TRP A 134 -12.09 4.54 0.35
C TRP A 134 -11.56 4.06 -1.01
N CYS A 135 -10.39 4.55 -1.41
CA CYS A 135 -9.82 4.26 -2.74
C CYS A 135 -9.05 2.94 -2.81
N ILE A 136 -8.41 2.51 -1.72
CA ILE A 136 -7.45 1.40 -1.71
C ILE A 136 -7.92 0.34 -0.72
N GLY A 137 -8.01 -0.90 -1.18
CA GLY A 137 -8.28 -2.08 -0.37
C GLY A 137 -7.09 -2.48 0.49
N ASP A 138 -7.31 -3.30 1.51
CA ASP A 138 -6.26 -3.67 2.47
C ASP A 138 -5.11 -4.48 1.83
N ASP A 139 -5.36 -5.12 0.69
CA ASP A 139 -4.39 -5.84 -0.13
C ASP A 139 -3.61 -4.92 -1.11
N GLY A 140 -3.88 -3.61 -1.11
CA GLY A 140 -3.28 -2.65 -2.03
C GLY A 140 -4.01 -2.52 -3.37
N THR A 141 -5.15 -3.18 -3.56
CA THR A 141 -5.92 -3.04 -4.79
C THR A 141 -6.62 -1.67 -4.85
N VAL A 142 -6.57 -1.01 -6.01
CA VAL A 142 -7.38 0.18 -6.25
C VAL A 142 -8.82 -0.26 -6.53
N LEU A 143 -9.73 0.14 -5.65
CA LEU A 143 -11.14 -0.26 -5.68
C LEU A 143 -11.91 0.48 -6.78
N ASP A 144 -12.96 -0.14 -7.32
CA ASP A 144 -13.82 0.50 -8.34
C ASP A 144 -14.38 1.84 -7.87
N ARG A 145 -14.72 1.94 -6.57
CA ARG A 145 -15.22 3.16 -5.94
C ARG A 145 -14.19 4.29 -5.84
N ALA A 146 -12.93 4.07 -6.22
CA ALA A 146 -11.91 5.10 -6.21
C ALA A 146 -12.26 6.25 -7.17
N SER A 147 -12.90 5.95 -8.30
CA SER A 147 -13.49 6.94 -9.21
C SER A 147 -14.61 6.35 -10.06
N ASP A 148 -15.61 7.18 -10.40
CA ASP A 148 -16.72 6.76 -11.26
C ASP A 148 -16.25 6.36 -12.66
N GLU A 149 -15.20 7.01 -13.17
CA GLU A 149 -14.59 6.69 -14.45
C GLU A 149 -13.94 5.30 -14.43
N LEU A 150 -13.16 4.97 -13.39
CA LEU A 150 -12.58 3.65 -13.23
C LEU A 150 -13.65 2.56 -13.15
N ALA A 151 -14.68 2.78 -12.33
CA ALA A 151 -15.81 1.85 -12.21
C ALA A 151 -16.51 1.64 -13.57
N ARG A 152 -16.76 2.73 -14.32
CA ARG A 152 -17.39 2.67 -15.64
C ARG A 152 -16.52 1.90 -16.64
N LEU A 153 -15.22 2.16 -16.66
CA LEU A 153 -14.29 1.48 -17.58
C LEU A 153 -14.18 -0.01 -17.26
N ARG A 154 -14.06 -0.38 -15.99
CA ARG A 154 -14.02 -1.79 -15.57
C ARG A 154 -15.31 -2.54 -15.89
N ARG A 155 -16.48 -1.94 -15.66
CA ARG A 155 -17.77 -2.51 -16.08
C ARG A 155 -17.82 -2.71 -17.60
N ARG A 156 -17.37 -1.72 -18.38
CA ARG A 156 -17.33 -1.83 -19.85
C ARG A 156 -16.43 -2.98 -20.31
N ILE A 157 -15.25 -3.14 -19.70
CA ILE A 157 -14.34 -4.26 -19.98
C ILE A 157 -15.05 -5.58 -19.69
N GLN A 158 -15.71 -5.69 -18.54
CA GLN A 158 -16.42 -6.91 -18.15
C GLN A 158 -17.58 -7.24 -19.11
N THR A 159 -18.40 -6.26 -19.48
CA THR A 159 -19.49 -6.46 -20.45
C THR A 159 -18.99 -6.88 -21.83
N VAL A 160 -17.89 -6.29 -22.31
CA VAL A 160 -17.29 -6.71 -23.60
C VAL A 160 -16.78 -8.14 -23.50
N LYS A 161 -16.14 -8.50 -22.39
CA LYS A 161 -15.65 -9.86 -22.15
C LYS A 161 -16.77 -10.89 -22.11
N GLU A 162 -17.87 -10.58 -21.43
CA GLU A 162 -19.07 -11.44 -21.39
C GLU A 162 -19.65 -11.65 -22.78
N ARG A 163 -19.80 -10.58 -23.59
CA ARG A 163 -20.26 -10.69 -24.98
C ARG A 163 -19.33 -11.53 -25.85
N MET A 164 -18.02 -11.42 -25.68
CA MET A 164 -17.05 -12.27 -26.40
C MET A 164 -17.22 -13.74 -25.99
N GLN A 165 -17.43 -14.02 -24.70
CA GLN A 165 -17.65 -15.38 -24.21
C GLN A 165 -18.98 -15.98 -24.71
N GLU A 166 -20.05 -15.18 -24.75
CA GLU A 166 -21.33 -15.59 -25.35
C GLU A 166 -21.16 -15.96 -26.82
N LYS A 167 -20.49 -15.09 -27.61
CA LYS A 167 -20.18 -15.39 -29.01
C LYS A 167 -19.33 -16.65 -29.20
N LEU A 168 -18.31 -16.87 -28.36
CA LEU A 168 -17.52 -18.10 -28.38
C LEU A 168 -18.39 -19.33 -28.14
N HIS A 169 -19.32 -19.23 -27.18
CA HIS A 169 -20.21 -20.32 -26.85
C HIS A 169 -21.19 -20.63 -27.99
N ASP A 170 -21.68 -19.59 -28.67
CA ASP A 170 -22.52 -19.73 -29.86
C ASP A 170 -21.73 -20.40 -31.01
N LEU A 171 -20.47 -19.99 -31.24
CA LEU A 171 -19.59 -20.63 -32.24
C LEU A 171 -19.29 -22.10 -31.91
N LEU A 172 -19.13 -22.44 -30.63
CA LEU A 172 -18.90 -23.83 -30.20
C LEU A 172 -20.14 -24.72 -30.37
N ARG A 173 -21.33 -24.12 -30.37
CA ARG A 173 -22.62 -24.82 -30.58
C ARG A 173 -23.02 -24.88 -32.06
N ASP A 174 -22.47 -24.02 -32.90
CA ASP A 174 -22.78 -24.00 -34.33
C ASP A 174 -22.18 -25.22 -35.05
N PRO A 175 -23.01 -26.16 -35.54
CA PRO A 175 -22.53 -27.34 -36.25
C PRO A 175 -21.70 -27.02 -37.51
N SER A 176 -21.84 -25.80 -38.06
CA SER A 176 -21.04 -25.31 -39.18
C SER A 176 -19.56 -25.14 -38.81
N ILE A 177 -19.27 -24.81 -37.55
CA ILE A 177 -17.92 -24.63 -37.01
C ILE A 177 -17.46 -25.89 -36.27
N THR A 178 -18.30 -26.50 -35.43
CA THR A 178 -17.92 -27.62 -34.55
C THR A 178 -17.33 -28.81 -35.32
N LYS A 179 -17.80 -29.07 -36.56
CA LYS A 179 -17.28 -30.15 -37.43
C LYS A 179 -15.81 -29.98 -37.85
N PHE A 180 -15.28 -28.76 -37.78
CA PHE A 180 -13.89 -28.44 -38.13
C PHE A 180 -12.98 -28.38 -36.90
N LEU A 181 -13.55 -28.35 -35.70
CA LEU A 181 -12.82 -28.33 -34.44
C LEU A 181 -12.24 -29.71 -34.12
N GLN A 182 -11.10 -29.72 -33.43
CA GLN A 182 -10.57 -30.93 -32.81
C GLN A 182 -11.50 -31.38 -31.67
N GLU A 183 -11.85 -30.43 -30.80
CA GLU A 183 -12.78 -30.61 -29.69
C GLU A 183 -13.55 -29.28 -29.45
N PRO A 184 -14.79 -29.32 -28.95
CA PRO A 184 -15.64 -28.13 -28.79
C PRO A 184 -15.32 -27.35 -27.51
N TYR A 185 -14.11 -26.80 -27.42
CA TYR A 185 -13.70 -25.89 -26.35
C TYR A 185 -12.97 -24.67 -26.91
N TYR A 186 -12.88 -23.59 -26.13
CA TYR A 186 -12.02 -22.47 -26.43
C TYR A 186 -10.84 -22.43 -25.45
N THR A 187 -9.72 -21.85 -25.88
CA THR A 187 -8.54 -21.63 -25.03
C THR A 187 -8.02 -20.22 -25.20
N VAL A 188 -7.11 -19.78 -24.33
CA VAL A 188 -6.46 -18.48 -24.44
C VAL A 188 -5.00 -18.70 -24.83
N ARG A 189 -4.59 -18.18 -25.99
CA ARG A 189 -3.21 -18.19 -26.50
C ARG A 189 -2.77 -16.75 -26.68
N ASP A 190 -1.65 -16.36 -26.08
CA ASP A 190 -1.13 -14.98 -26.14
C ASP A 190 -2.16 -13.90 -25.80
N GLY A 191 -3.04 -14.19 -24.83
CA GLY A 191 -4.11 -13.29 -24.41
C GLY A 191 -5.31 -13.22 -25.38
N ARG A 192 -5.36 -14.06 -26.40
CA ARG A 192 -6.43 -14.14 -27.40
C ARG A 192 -7.24 -15.42 -27.26
N TYR A 193 -8.57 -15.28 -27.34
CA TYR A 193 -9.47 -16.43 -27.34
C TYR A 193 -9.38 -17.16 -28.68
N CYS A 194 -9.05 -18.45 -28.62
CA CYS A 194 -8.79 -19.28 -29.79
C CYS A 194 -9.62 -20.56 -29.76
N LEU A 195 -10.07 -21.00 -30.94
CA LEU A 195 -10.69 -22.30 -31.17
C LEU A 195 -9.65 -23.28 -31.73
N PRO A 196 -9.60 -24.54 -31.25
CA PRO A 196 -8.70 -25.58 -31.76
C PRO A 196 -9.27 -26.20 -33.04
N VAL A 197 -8.83 -25.70 -34.20
CA VAL A 197 -9.27 -26.16 -35.52
C VAL A 197 -8.31 -27.23 -36.04
N ARG A 198 -8.83 -28.31 -36.62
CA ARG A 198 -7.99 -29.32 -37.30
C ARG A 198 -7.26 -28.69 -38.48
N ALA A 199 -5.96 -28.91 -38.59
CA ALA A 199 -5.09 -28.20 -39.54
C ALA A 199 -5.55 -28.31 -41.00
N GLU A 200 -6.11 -29.46 -41.38
CA GLU A 200 -6.68 -29.72 -42.71
C GLU A 200 -7.89 -28.84 -43.06
N PHE A 201 -8.61 -28.31 -42.06
CA PHE A 201 -9.77 -27.43 -42.24
C PHE A 201 -9.47 -25.96 -41.97
N ARG A 202 -8.19 -25.55 -41.97
CA ARG A 202 -7.80 -24.16 -41.70
C ARG A 202 -8.59 -23.12 -42.51
N ALA A 203 -8.79 -23.37 -43.81
CA ALA A 203 -9.45 -22.41 -44.70
C ALA A 203 -10.96 -22.25 -44.43
N GLN A 204 -11.56 -23.15 -43.65
CA GLN A 204 -13.00 -23.18 -43.37
C GLN A 204 -13.40 -22.33 -42.16
N VAL A 205 -12.45 -21.98 -41.30
CA VAL A 205 -12.68 -21.12 -40.14
C VAL A 205 -11.93 -19.80 -40.35
N GLN A 206 -12.67 -18.73 -40.62
CA GLN A 206 -12.09 -17.40 -40.82
C GLN A 206 -11.58 -16.82 -39.51
N GLY A 207 -10.31 -16.41 -39.51
CA GLY A 207 -9.66 -15.89 -38.31
C GLY A 207 -8.13 -15.83 -38.41
N ILE A 208 -7.52 -15.35 -37.33
CA ILE A 208 -6.07 -15.21 -37.20
C ILE A 208 -5.53 -16.40 -36.41
N VAL A 209 -4.42 -16.97 -36.84
CA VAL A 209 -3.82 -18.10 -36.12
C VAL A 209 -2.70 -17.64 -35.23
N HIS A 210 -2.86 -17.92 -33.95
CA HIS A 210 -1.95 -17.52 -32.89
C HIS A 210 -0.95 -18.61 -32.55
N ASP A 211 -1.36 -19.88 -32.60
CA ASP A 211 -0.52 -20.98 -32.18
C ASP A 211 -0.83 -22.28 -32.97
N ARG A 212 0.07 -23.26 -32.88
CA ARG A 212 -0.07 -24.60 -33.45
C ARG A 212 0.29 -25.67 -32.42
N SER A 213 -0.36 -26.83 -32.46
CA SER A 213 0.04 -27.96 -31.63
C SER A 213 1.46 -28.44 -31.99
N SER A 214 2.12 -29.13 -31.05
CA SER A 214 3.44 -29.74 -31.27
C SER A 214 3.44 -30.75 -32.43
N SER A 215 2.32 -31.45 -32.63
CA SER A 215 2.10 -32.35 -33.77
C SER A 215 1.78 -31.63 -35.08
N GLY A 216 1.50 -30.33 -35.05
CA GLY A 216 1.04 -29.55 -36.21
C GLY A 216 -0.41 -29.84 -36.65
N MET A 217 -1.10 -30.79 -36.02
CA MET A 217 -2.43 -31.25 -36.41
C MET A 217 -3.57 -30.32 -35.97
N THR A 218 -3.31 -29.42 -35.03
CA THR A 218 -4.32 -28.47 -34.51
C THR A 218 -3.77 -27.05 -34.59
N LEU A 219 -4.59 -26.14 -35.11
CA LEU A 219 -4.31 -24.71 -35.18
C LEU A 219 -5.23 -23.97 -34.22
N PHE A 220 -4.68 -23.05 -33.44
CA PHE A 220 -5.44 -22.21 -32.53
C PHE A 220 -5.79 -20.89 -33.23
N ILE A 221 -7.05 -20.77 -33.64
CA ILE A 221 -7.55 -19.66 -34.47
C ILE A 221 -8.42 -18.73 -33.63
N GLU A 222 -8.12 -17.42 -33.59
CA GLU A 222 -9.03 -16.35 -33.13
C GLU A 222 -10.05 -16.08 -34.24
N PRO A 223 -11.33 -16.45 -34.07
CA PRO A 223 -12.35 -16.26 -35.09
C PRO A 223 -12.63 -14.77 -35.36
N GLU A 224 -12.83 -14.40 -36.62
CA GLU A 224 -13.15 -13.02 -37.01
C GLU A 224 -14.50 -12.52 -36.45
N ALA A 225 -15.39 -13.44 -36.10
CA ALA A 225 -16.70 -13.11 -35.56
C ALA A 225 -16.69 -12.53 -34.12
N LEU A 226 -15.53 -12.52 -33.43
CA LEU A 226 -15.38 -12.04 -32.05
C LEU A 226 -15.51 -10.52 -31.92
#